data_AF-K1XSW6-F1
#
_entry.id   AF-K1XSW6-F1
#
_cell.length_a   1.000
_cell.length_b   1.000
_cell.length_c   1.000
_cell.angle_alpha   90.00
_cell.angle_beta   90.00
_cell.angle_gamma   90.00
#
_symmetry.space_group_name_H-M   'P 1'
#
loop_
_entity.id
_entity.type
_entity.pdbx_description
1 polymer ?
#
loop_
_entity_poly.entity_id
_entity_poly.type
_entity_poly.pdbx_seq_one_letter_code
_entity_poly.pdbx_strand_id
1 'polypeptide(L)'
;EANFDPSQRPVAAAASALMNGTLDVKSEVNRLTNIDFDPTGVPHRKPILLVTTKFGTWASELTVVAGVLLKAGYKVKVATEDGMPPHLLSPSLDPTFQDGAWRCSVVSEAERQLALRFLDPNSEEHALLEPGAIVNLSQLPKPPQVGDYIKDPSLLSVYQTELTKGLQLANAYDAIVIAGGSGAIPGLMADRGLHSLILAFHELGKPIMGECNGGLAIAQTLDPITGKSILAGRAVTTHSWLDEYQGGWGWVREFPNDPDSFWKNGQFDFAGYSAAETWYSPGIGGNPLIDSEAMFSNASGMGGVFFSPPGTPYSVVIDGNLITCRTTPDGYPGVIALLAIMDGKPPLTGRFFIDKDQMGQPNP
;
A
#
# COMPACT_ATOMS: atom_id res chain seq x y z
N GLU A 1 -7.12 -25.58 -2.03
CA GLU A 1 -8.47 -25.34 -1.48
C GLU A 1 -8.51 -24.15 -0.53
N ALA A 2 -7.59 -24.02 0.45
CA ALA A 2 -7.57 -22.88 1.38
C ALA A 2 -7.49 -21.47 0.75
N ASN A 3 -6.87 -21.30 -0.43
CA ASN A 3 -6.80 -19.98 -1.11
C ASN A 3 -8.13 -19.50 -1.69
N PHE A 4 -9.10 -20.39 -1.88
CA PHE A 4 -10.44 -20.07 -2.39
C PHE A 4 -11.45 -19.80 -1.27
N ASP A 5 -11.07 -20.08 -0.02
CA ASP A 5 -11.86 -19.72 1.14
C ASP A 5 -11.25 -18.46 1.78
N PRO A 6 -11.88 -17.29 1.63
CA PRO A 6 -11.34 -16.05 2.17
C PRO A 6 -11.16 -16.08 3.68
N SER A 7 -11.91 -16.93 4.41
CA SER A 7 -11.80 -17.09 5.86
C SER A 7 -10.54 -17.82 6.33
N GLN A 8 -9.92 -18.60 5.44
CA GLN A 8 -8.71 -19.38 5.73
C GLN A 8 -7.43 -18.67 5.27
N ARG A 9 -7.55 -17.52 4.60
CA ARG A 9 -6.40 -16.71 4.20
C ARG A 9 -5.77 -16.07 5.43
N PRO A 10 -4.44 -15.99 5.54
CA PRO A 10 -3.86 -15.50 6.78
C PRO A 10 -4.04 -13.98 6.99
N VAL A 11 -4.39 -13.21 5.94
CA VAL A 11 -4.89 -11.82 6.11
C VAL A 11 -6.20 -11.78 6.91
N ALA A 12 -7.10 -12.75 6.71
CA ALA A 12 -8.34 -12.87 7.48
C ALA A 12 -8.07 -13.29 8.93
N ALA A 13 -7.12 -14.20 9.14
CA ALA A 13 -6.67 -14.59 10.48
C ALA A 13 -6.05 -13.39 11.23
N ALA A 14 -5.23 -12.58 10.54
CA ALA A 14 -4.66 -11.35 11.08
C ALA A 14 -5.75 -10.32 11.43
N ALA A 15 -6.71 -10.09 10.53
CA ALA A 15 -7.84 -9.20 10.78
C ALA A 15 -8.67 -9.64 12.00
N SER A 16 -8.97 -10.95 12.10
CA SER A 16 -9.68 -11.52 13.25
C SER A 16 -8.87 -11.35 14.55
N ALA A 17 -7.57 -11.61 14.51
CA ALA A 17 -6.70 -11.46 15.67
C ALA A 17 -6.53 -9.99 16.10
N LEU A 18 -6.53 -9.03 15.16
CA LEU A 18 -6.57 -7.60 15.46
C LEU A 18 -7.89 -7.21 16.12
N MET A 19 -9.01 -7.64 15.55
CA MET A 19 -10.35 -7.37 16.09
C MET A 19 -10.51 -7.85 17.53
N ASN A 20 -9.94 -9.01 17.84
CA ASN A 20 -9.98 -9.65 19.16
C ASN A 20 -8.83 -9.22 20.10
N GLY A 21 -7.90 -8.40 19.62
CA GLY A 21 -6.72 -7.97 20.38
C GLY A 21 -5.69 -9.09 20.65
N THR A 22 -5.79 -10.23 19.96
CA THR A 22 -4.98 -11.43 20.17
C THR A 22 -3.78 -11.57 19.22
N LEU A 23 -3.59 -10.66 18.26
CA LEU A 23 -2.45 -10.74 17.34
C LEU A 23 -1.12 -10.63 18.10
N ASP A 24 -0.32 -11.68 18.04
CA ASP A 24 1.06 -11.71 18.53
C ASP A 24 2.04 -11.37 17.40
N VAL A 25 2.29 -10.07 17.24
CA VAL A 25 3.18 -9.57 16.18
C VAL A 25 4.59 -10.15 16.28
N LYS A 26 5.10 -10.38 17.49
CA LYS A 26 6.45 -10.91 17.68
C LYS A 26 6.56 -12.33 17.11
N SER A 27 5.60 -13.18 17.45
CA SER A 27 5.55 -14.55 16.95
C SER A 27 5.38 -14.56 15.43
N GLU A 28 4.58 -13.66 14.86
CA GLU A 28 4.38 -13.58 13.42
C GLU A 28 5.61 -13.07 12.65
N VAL A 29 6.35 -12.10 13.19
CA VAL A 29 7.65 -11.69 12.62
C VAL A 29 8.63 -12.86 12.60
N ASN A 30 8.78 -13.58 13.71
CA ASN A 30 9.66 -14.75 13.76
C ASN A 30 9.19 -15.84 12.78
N ARG A 31 7.89 -16.15 12.75
CA ARG A 31 7.33 -17.17 11.86
C ARG A 31 7.59 -16.85 10.38
N LEU A 32 7.31 -15.62 9.95
CA LEU A 32 7.40 -15.23 8.54
C LEU A 32 8.84 -14.93 8.08
N THR A 33 9.71 -14.47 8.98
CA THR A 33 11.03 -13.96 8.60
C THR A 33 12.21 -14.69 9.21
N ASN A 34 11.96 -15.57 10.18
CA ASN A 34 12.98 -16.17 11.05
C ASN A 34 13.85 -15.13 11.78
N ILE A 35 13.31 -13.92 11.99
CA ILE A 35 13.95 -12.83 12.71
C ILE A 35 13.27 -12.62 14.05
N ASP A 36 14.07 -12.50 15.12
CA ASP A 36 13.55 -12.10 16.41
C ASP A 36 13.15 -10.63 16.40
N PHE A 37 11.97 -10.33 16.96
CA PHE A 37 11.43 -8.98 17.02
C PHE A 37 11.14 -8.59 18.47
N ASP A 38 11.45 -7.35 18.81
CA ASP A 38 11.14 -6.78 20.12
C ASP A 38 10.61 -5.35 19.95
N PRO A 39 9.29 -5.16 20.05
CA PRO A 39 8.67 -3.86 19.84
C PRO A 39 8.98 -2.84 20.94
N THR A 40 9.56 -3.27 22.07
CA THR A 40 9.73 -2.43 23.27
C THR A 40 11.09 -1.72 23.34
N GLY A 41 12.01 -2.05 22.42
CA GLY A 41 13.42 -1.66 22.51
C GLY A 41 13.80 -0.28 21.98
N VAL A 42 12.91 0.46 21.29
CA VAL A 42 13.26 1.72 20.62
C VAL A 42 12.41 2.89 21.14
N PRO A 43 12.92 3.71 22.07
CA PRO A 43 12.14 4.73 22.78
C PRO A 43 11.73 5.96 21.93
N HIS A 44 12.14 6.07 20.67
CA HIS A 44 11.86 7.23 19.81
C HIS A 44 11.49 6.86 18.37
N ARG A 45 10.36 6.15 18.20
CA ARG A 45 9.81 5.86 16.87
C ARG A 45 9.16 7.09 16.26
N LYS A 46 9.65 7.50 15.09
CA LYS A 46 8.91 8.40 14.22
C LYS A 46 7.72 7.62 13.65
N PRO A 47 6.63 8.31 13.24
CA PRO A 47 5.51 7.62 12.62
C PRO A 47 5.91 6.90 11.33
N ILE A 48 5.10 5.93 10.92
CA ILE A 48 5.13 5.34 9.58
C ILE A 48 4.13 6.10 8.72
N LEU A 49 4.55 6.52 7.52
CA LEU A 49 3.68 7.18 6.56
C LEU A 49 2.95 6.14 5.72
N LEU A 50 1.64 6.06 5.85
CA LEU A 50 0.78 5.15 5.10
C LEU A 50 0.03 5.93 4.02
N VAL A 51 0.53 5.83 2.79
CA VAL A 51 -0.04 6.48 1.61
C VAL A 51 -1.18 5.62 1.05
N THR A 52 -2.28 6.28 0.71
CA THR A 52 -3.51 5.67 0.20
C THR A 52 -4.21 6.69 -0.71
N THR A 53 -5.39 6.35 -1.26
CA THR A 53 -6.05 7.14 -2.29
C THR A 53 -7.53 7.35 -2.01
N LYS A 54 -8.04 8.52 -2.39
CA LYS A 54 -9.48 8.81 -2.41
C LYS A 54 -10.21 8.26 -3.64
N PHE A 55 -9.49 7.68 -4.61
CA PHE A 55 -10.06 7.12 -5.85
C PHE A 55 -10.36 5.61 -5.75
N GLY A 56 -10.20 5.04 -4.56
CA GLY A 56 -10.51 3.63 -4.31
C GLY A 56 -9.31 2.84 -3.83
N THR A 57 -9.23 2.68 -2.52
CA THR A 57 -8.27 1.82 -1.83
C THR A 57 -8.93 0.49 -1.49
N TRP A 58 -8.20 -0.61 -1.62
CA TRP A 58 -8.68 -1.90 -1.13
C TRP A 58 -8.55 -1.96 0.40
N ALA A 59 -9.66 -2.22 1.10
CA ALA A 59 -9.77 -1.98 2.53
C ALA A 59 -8.69 -2.67 3.39
N SER A 60 -8.36 -3.93 3.14
CA SER A 60 -7.35 -4.67 3.92
C SER A 60 -5.92 -4.16 3.70
N GLU A 61 -5.61 -3.63 2.51
CA GLU A 61 -4.28 -3.06 2.18
C GLU A 61 -3.99 -1.79 3.00
N LEU A 62 -5.03 -1.12 3.50
CA LEU A 62 -4.90 -0.03 4.47
C LEU A 62 -5.07 -0.52 5.92
N THR A 63 -6.19 -1.16 6.21
CA THR A 63 -6.67 -1.34 7.60
C THR A 63 -5.98 -2.46 8.35
N VAL A 64 -5.65 -3.58 7.67
CA VAL A 64 -4.84 -4.65 8.29
C VAL A 64 -3.41 -4.16 8.49
N VAL A 65 -2.83 -3.50 7.49
CA VAL A 65 -1.48 -2.92 7.57
C VAL A 65 -1.39 -1.93 8.74
N ALA A 66 -2.29 -0.95 8.81
CA ALA A 66 -2.35 0.01 9.91
C ALA A 66 -2.55 -0.68 11.26
N GLY A 67 -3.49 -1.64 11.34
CA GLY A 67 -3.78 -2.39 12.55
C GLY A 67 -2.56 -3.16 13.08
N VAL A 68 -1.80 -3.83 12.22
CA VAL A 68 -0.56 -4.52 12.61
C VAL A 68 0.49 -3.53 13.15
N LEU A 69 0.68 -2.39 12.48
CA LEU A 69 1.62 -1.35 12.94
C LEU A 69 1.25 -0.80 14.31
N LEU A 70 -0.03 -0.46 14.51
CA LEU A 70 -0.55 0.01 15.79
C LEU A 70 -0.37 -1.05 16.88
N LYS A 71 -0.71 -2.31 16.59
CA LYS A 71 -0.54 -3.44 17.51
C LYS A 71 0.93 -3.68 17.88
N ALA A 72 1.84 -3.41 16.95
CA ALA A 72 3.29 -3.46 17.16
C ALA A 72 3.86 -2.25 17.91
N GLY A 73 3.02 -1.28 18.29
CA GLY A 73 3.40 -0.08 19.05
C GLY A 73 3.96 1.06 18.21
N TYR A 74 3.77 1.06 16.89
CA TYR A 74 4.14 2.19 16.03
C TYR A 74 3.03 3.23 15.97
N LYS A 75 3.42 4.46 15.64
CA LYS A 75 2.49 5.51 15.24
C LYS A 75 2.32 5.45 13.73
N VAL A 76 1.10 5.64 13.25
CA VAL A 76 0.78 5.69 11.82
C VAL A 76 0.27 7.08 11.48
N LYS A 77 0.65 7.57 10.29
CA LYS A 77 0.05 8.76 9.68
C LYS A 77 -0.38 8.44 8.27
N VAL A 78 -1.66 8.67 8.00
CA VAL A 78 -2.24 8.47 6.68
C VAL A 78 -1.91 9.66 5.79
N ALA A 79 -1.72 9.41 4.50
CA ALA A 79 -1.53 10.44 3.49
C ALA A 79 -2.37 10.14 2.25
N THR A 80 -2.99 11.18 1.69
CA THR A 80 -3.76 11.11 0.44
C THR A 80 -3.36 12.27 -0.47
N GLU A 81 -3.83 12.23 -1.71
CA GLU A 81 -3.50 13.19 -2.76
C GLU A 81 -3.72 14.64 -2.33
N ASP A 82 -4.75 14.90 -1.53
CA ASP A 82 -5.17 16.24 -1.11
C ASP A 82 -5.42 16.38 0.40
N GLY A 83 -5.12 15.34 1.19
CA GLY A 83 -5.34 15.34 2.64
C GLY A 83 -6.78 15.02 3.05
N MET A 84 -7.66 14.66 2.12
CA MET A 84 -9.00 14.18 2.44
C MET A 84 -8.99 12.70 2.84
N PRO A 85 -10.03 12.21 3.56
CA PRO A 85 -10.18 10.80 3.89
C PRO A 85 -10.05 9.90 2.65
N PRO A 86 -9.37 8.74 2.76
CA PRO A 86 -9.33 7.78 1.68
C PRO A 86 -10.71 7.17 1.45
N HIS A 87 -10.93 6.66 0.24
CA HIS A 87 -12.15 5.92 -0.10
C HIS A 87 -11.87 4.43 -0.08
N LEU A 88 -12.54 3.67 0.79
CA LEU A 88 -12.45 2.21 0.77
C LEU A 88 -13.44 1.66 -0.27
N LEU A 89 -12.95 0.89 -1.24
CA LEU A 89 -13.78 0.36 -2.32
C LEU A 89 -14.90 -0.54 -1.77
N SER A 90 -16.14 -0.34 -2.20
CA SER A 90 -17.25 -1.17 -1.73
C SER A 90 -17.07 -2.68 -1.98
N PRO A 91 -16.47 -3.16 -3.09
CA PRO A 91 -16.10 -4.58 -3.25
C PRO A 91 -15.17 -5.11 -2.17
N SER A 92 -14.27 -4.28 -1.64
CA SER A 92 -13.32 -4.66 -0.60
C SER A 92 -13.93 -4.71 0.81
N LEU A 93 -15.20 -4.29 0.93
CA LEU A 93 -16.00 -4.33 2.16
C LEU A 93 -17.11 -5.39 2.10
N ASP A 94 -17.24 -6.12 0.99
CA ASP A 94 -18.30 -7.10 0.74
C ASP A 94 -17.76 -8.54 0.72
N PRO A 95 -17.99 -9.34 1.80
CA PRO A 95 -17.60 -10.75 1.85
C PRO A 95 -18.26 -11.64 0.80
N THR A 96 -19.30 -11.14 0.12
CA THR A 96 -19.99 -11.86 -0.96
C THR A 96 -19.46 -11.49 -2.34
N PHE A 97 -18.64 -10.44 -2.45
CA PHE A 97 -17.99 -10.03 -3.69
C PHE A 97 -17.24 -11.19 -4.33
N GLN A 98 -17.46 -11.41 -5.62
CA GLN A 98 -16.77 -12.45 -6.39
C GLN A 98 -15.69 -11.81 -7.23
N ASP A 99 -14.44 -12.16 -6.94
CA ASP A 99 -13.30 -11.66 -7.67
C ASP A 99 -13.31 -12.14 -9.13
N GLY A 100 -13.10 -11.21 -10.06
CA GLY A 100 -13.10 -11.50 -11.49
C GLY A 100 -11.92 -12.37 -11.98
N ALA A 101 -10.77 -12.34 -11.32
CA ALA A 101 -9.62 -13.17 -11.67
C ALA A 101 -9.69 -14.53 -10.98
N TRP A 102 -9.94 -14.53 -9.66
CA TRP A 102 -9.93 -15.72 -8.81
C TRP A 102 -11.25 -16.50 -8.84
N ARG A 103 -12.35 -15.88 -9.30
CA ARG A 103 -13.69 -16.48 -9.40
C ARG A 103 -14.23 -17.02 -8.06
N CYS A 104 -13.81 -16.41 -6.96
CA CYS A 104 -14.24 -16.73 -5.61
C CYS A 104 -14.33 -15.45 -4.77
N SER A 105 -14.86 -15.55 -3.55
CA SER A 105 -14.78 -14.44 -2.61
C SER A 105 -13.34 -14.23 -2.13
N VAL A 106 -12.95 -12.96 -2.04
CA VAL A 106 -11.63 -12.49 -1.63
C VAL A 106 -11.71 -11.48 -0.49
N VAL A 107 -12.81 -11.47 0.25
CA VAL A 107 -13.01 -10.66 1.45
C VAL A 107 -13.62 -11.53 2.53
N SER A 108 -12.99 -11.60 3.70
CA SER A 108 -13.57 -12.27 4.86
C SER A 108 -14.43 -11.32 5.68
N GLU A 109 -15.32 -11.87 6.51
CA GLU A 109 -16.08 -11.08 7.47
C GLU A 109 -15.16 -10.34 8.46
N ALA A 110 -14.03 -10.94 8.84
CA ALA A 110 -13.07 -10.30 9.74
C ALA A 110 -12.40 -9.07 9.09
N GLU A 111 -12.02 -9.15 7.82
CA GLU A 111 -11.49 -8.02 7.05
C GLU A 111 -12.53 -6.89 6.94
N ARG A 112 -13.78 -7.23 6.62
CA ARG A 112 -14.89 -6.27 6.59
C ARG A 112 -15.06 -5.58 7.94
N GLN A 113 -15.16 -6.34 9.03
CA GLN A 113 -15.43 -5.77 10.35
C GLN A 113 -14.28 -4.88 10.84
N LEU A 114 -13.03 -5.25 10.54
CA LEU A 114 -11.89 -4.39 10.81
C LEU A 114 -11.96 -3.09 9.99
N ALA A 115 -12.30 -3.18 8.70
CA ALA A 115 -12.44 -1.99 7.87
C ALA A 115 -13.58 -1.07 8.33
N LEU A 116 -14.72 -1.64 8.73
CA LEU A 116 -15.82 -0.89 9.32
C LEU A 116 -15.43 -0.24 10.65
N ARG A 117 -14.55 -0.86 11.45
CA ARG A 117 -14.00 -0.20 12.64
C ARG A 117 -13.27 1.08 12.27
N PHE A 118 -12.36 1.05 11.29
CA PHE A 118 -11.66 2.26 10.81
C PHE A 118 -12.62 3.33 10.25
N LEU A 119 -13.72 2.92 9.62
CA LEU A 119 -14.73 3.85 9.13
C LEU A 119 -15.66 4.39 10.21
N ASP A 120 -15.79 3.75 11.38
CA ASP A 120 -16.69 4.18 12.45
C ASP A 120 -16.15 5.42 13.17
N PRO A 121 -16.83 6.59 13.09
CA PRO A 121 -16.40 7.82 13.73
C PRO A 121 -16.27 7.75 15.25
N ASN A 122 -16.81 6.70 15.89
CA ASN A 122 -16.71 6.47 17.33
C ASN A 122 -15.57 5.53 17.74
N SER A 123 -14.82 4.98 16.77
CA SER A 123 -13.67 4.11 17.04
C SER A 123 -12.38 4.91 17.26
N GLU A 124 -11.39 4.29 17.93
CA GLU A 124 -10.07 4.90 18.07
C GLU A 124 -9.28 4.87 16.74
N GLU A 125 -9.48 3.84 15.93
CA GLU A 125 -8.81 3.68 14.64
C GLU A 125 -9.21 4.76 13.63
N HIS A 126 -10.44 5.26 13.71
CA HIS A 126 -10.95 6.32 12.86
C HIS A 126 -10.19 7.65 12.98
N ALA A 127 -9.55 7.92 14.13
CA ALA A 127 -8.73 9.12 14.31
C ALA A 127 -7.58 9.24 13.29
N LEU A 128 -7.19 8.13 12.62
CA LEU A 128 -6.23 8.15 11.52
C LEU A 128 -6.80 8.69 10.20
N LEU A 129 -8.12 8.63 10.02
CA LEU A 129 -8.83 8.99 8.79
C LEU A 129 -9.50 10.38 8.87
N GLU A 130 -9.44 11.05 10.02
CA GLU A 130 -9.95 12.42 10.15
C GLU A 130 -9.19 13.37 9.20
N PRO A 131 -9.87 14.27 8.46
CA PRO A 131 -9.22 15.17 7.49
C PRO A 131 -8.03 15.98 8.06
N GLY A 132 -8.10 16.38 9.34
CA GLY A 132 -7.03 17.13 10.01
C GLY A 132 -5.81 16.27 10.41
N ALA A 133 -5.95 14.95 10.40
CA ALA A 133 -4.90 14.01 10.77
C ALA A 133 -4.10 13.50 9.57
N ILE A 134 -4.63 13.66 8.35
CA ILE A 134 -4.09 13.15 7.08
C ILE A 134 -3.10 14.14 6.46
N VAL A 135 -1.99 13.61 5.97
CA VAL A 135 -0.97 14.37 5.26
C VAL A 135 -1.45 14.67 3.84
N ASN A 136 -1.44 15.95 3.46
CA ASN A 136 -1.80 16.40 2.11
C ASN A 136 -0.60 16.33 1.16
N LEU A 137 -0.61 15.37 0.23
CA LEU A 137 0.48 15.17 -0.73
C LEU A 137 0.52 16.22 -1.85
N SER A 138 -0.57 16.96 -2.12
CA SER A 138 -0.59 18.03 -3.13
C SER A 138 0.36 19.19 -2.82
N GLN A 139 0.81 19.27 -1.56
CA GLN A 139 1.80 20.26 -1.11
C GLN A 139 3.23 19.89 -1.51
N LEU A 140 3.47 18.66 -1.96
CA LEU A 140 4.78 18.24 -2.45
C LEU A 140 5.12 18.95 -3.76
N PRO A 141 6.37 19.40 -3.92
CA PRO A 141 6.78 20.09 -5.13
C PRO A 141 6.68 19.17 -6.34
N LYS A 142 6.13 19.70 -7.44
CA LYS A 142 6.08 19.04 -8.75
C LYS A 142 7.02 19.75 -9.71
N PRO A 143 7.64 19.03 -10.66
CA PRO A 143 8.54 19.65 -11.63
C PRO A 143 7.80 20.73 -12.43
N PRO A 144 8.40 21.90 -12.66
CA PRO A 144 7.79 22.95 -13.47
C PRO A 144 7.57 22.46 -14.91
N GLN A 145 6.53 22.95 -15.57
CA GLN A 145 6.26 22.58 -16.96
C GLN A 145 7.28 23.23 -17.90
N VAL A 146 7.50 22.59 -19.07
CA VAL A 146 8.44 23.08 -20.09
C VAL A 146 8.21 24.54 -20.45
N GLY A 147 6.96 24.93 -20.64
CA GLY A 147 6.62 26.31 -20.97
C GLY A 147 6.92 27.31 -19.84
N ASP A 148 6.89 26.86 -18.59
CA ASP A 148 7.10 27.72 -17.42
C ASP A 148 8.60 28.00 -17.25
N TYR A 149 9.43 26.96 -17.21
CA TYR A 149 10.86 27.15 -17.02
C TYR A 149 11.61 27.66 -18.26
N ILE A 150 11.02 27.58 -19.47
CA ILE A 150 11.53 28.31 -20.64
C ILE A 150 11.34 29.82 -20.47
N LYS A 151 10.20 30.24 -19.89
CA LYS A 151 9.92 31.67 -19.63
C LYS A 151 10.73 32.19 -18.45
N ASP A 152 10.89 31.37 -17.40
CA ASP A 152 11.66 31.70 -16.22
C ASP A 152 12.54 30.51 -15.79
N PRO A 153 13.80 30.46 -16.23
CA PRO A 153 14.74 29.39 -15.86
C PRO A 153 15.01 29.29 -14.35
N SER A 154 14.73 30.34 -13.55
CA SER A 154 14.93 30.30 -12.10
C SER A 154 13.97 29.33 -11.40
N LEU A 155 12.85 28.95 -12.04
CA LEU A 155 11.93 27.95 -11.51
C LEU A 155 12.59 26.59 -11.29
N LEU A 156 13.65 26.25 -12.04
CA LEU A 156 14.40 25.02 -11.83
C LEU A 156 15.21 25.04 -10.53
N SER A 157 15.84 26.18 -10.17
CA SER A 157 16.57 26.31 -8.90
C SER A 157 15.63 26.44 -7.70
N VAL A 158 14.48 27.08 -7.89
CA VAL A 158 13.39 27.07 -6.90
C VAL A 158 12.92 25.64 -6.66
N TYR A 159 12.61 24.88 -7.71
CA TYR A 159 12.21 23.49 -7.60
C TYR A 159 13.25 22.63 -6.87
N GLN A 160 14.54 22.79 -7.20
CA GLN A 160 15.63 22.10 -6.48
C GLN A 160 15.64 22.42 -4.98
N THR A 161 15.41 23.68 -4.61
CA THR A 161 15.32 24.08 -3.20
C THR A 161 14.11 23.45 -2.53
N GLU A 162 12.97 23.45 -3.22
CA GLU A 162 11.70 22.92 -2.73
C GLU A 162 11.74 21.39 -2.53
N LEU A 163 12.55 20.64 -3.28
CA LEU A 163 12.79 19.21 -3.04
C LEU A 163 13.27 18.92 -1.60
N THR A 164 13.89 19.90 -0.94
CA THR A 164 14.25 19.80 0.49
C THR A 164 13.03 19.55 1.37
N LYS A 165 11.83 20.04 1.00
CA LYS A 165 10.58 19.78 1.72
C LYS A 165 10.20 18.30 1.68
N GLY A 166 10.37 17.66 0.52
CA GLY A 166 10.16 16.21 0.38
C GLY A 166 11.12 15.43 1.27
N LEU A 167 12.41 15.83 1.32
CA LEU A 167 13.41 15.24 2.19
C LEU A 167 13.09 15.45 3.69
N GLN A 168 12.66 16.66 4.07
CA GLN A 168 12.24 16.95 5.45
C GLN A 168 11.04 16.11 5.86
N LEU A 169 10.06 15.96 4.95
CA LEU A 169 8.91 15.10 5.18
C LEU A 169 9.34 13.64 5.34
N ALA A 170 10.12 13.09 4.41
CA ALA A 170 10.67 11.73 4.53
C ALA A 170 11.49 11.55 5.82
N ASN A 171 12.23 12.57 6.25
CA ASN A 171 12.98 12.52 7.50
C ASN A 171 12.07 12.42 8.74
N ALA A 172 10.83 12.91 8.67
CA ALA A 172 9.87 12.89 9.78
C ALA A 172 9.20 11.52 10.02
N TYR A 173 9.42 10.53 9.14
CA TYR A 173 8.84 9.19 9.25
C TYR A 173 9.93 8.10 9.23
N ASP A 174 9.69 6.94 9.83
CA ASP A 174 10.67 5.84 9.82
C ASP A 174 10.55 4.97 8.56
N ALA A 175 9.37 4.89 7.96
CA ALA A 175 9.11 4.15 6.72
C ALA A 175 7.93 4.77 5.94
N ILE A 176 7.81 4.38 4.67
CA ILE A 176 6.66 4.65 3.82
C ILE A 176 6.02 3.34 3.37
N VAL A 177 4.69 3.26 3.47
CA VAL A 177 3.88 2.14 2.98
C VAL A 177 2.84 2.71 2.03
N ILE A 178 2.70 2.13 0.84
CA ILE A 178 1.77 2.60 -0.19
C ILE A 178 0.74 1.49 -0.42
N ALA A 179 -0.46 1.70 0.12
CA ALA A 179 -1.61 0.85 -0.11
C ALA A 179 -2.06 0.96 -1.58
N GLY A 180 -2.56 -0.13 -2.12
CA GLY A 180 -3.08 -0.21 -3.48
C GLY A 180 -4.60 -0.10 -3.52
N GLY A 181 -5.24 -1.10 -4.12
CA GLY A 181 -6.54 -0.92 -4.78
C GLY A 181 -6.41 -0.25 -6.15
N SER A 182 -7.44 -0.40 -6.98
CA SER A 182 -7.43 0.11 -8.36
C SER A 182 -7.31 1.64 -8.46
N GLY A 183 -7.74 2.38 -7.43
CA GLY A 183 -7.60 3.84 -7.36
C GLY A 183 -6.15 4.32 -7.29
N ALA A 184 -5.20 3.47 -6.90
CA ALA A 184 -3.78 3.82 -6.90
C ALA A 184 -3.25 4.11 -8.31
N ILE A 185 -3.87 3.52 -9.36
CA ILE A 185 -3.51 3.76 -10.76
C ILE A 185 -3.72 5.24 -11.14
N PRO A 186 -4.93 5.81 -11.04
CA PRO A 186 -5.13 7.24 -11.34
C PRO A 186 -4.60 8.18 -10.25
N GLY A 187 -4.59 7.74 -8.98
CA GLY A 187 -4.28 8.60 -7.84
C GLY A 187 -2.79 8.76 -7.55
N LEU A 188 -2.02 7.67 -7.62
CA LEU A 188 -0.67 7.60 -7.03
C LEU A 188 0.41 7.29 -8.05
N MET A 189 0.14 6.41 -9.03
CA MET A 189 1.15 5.86 -9.96
C MET A 189 2.02 6.93 -10.62
N ALA A 190 1.43 8.05 -11.06
CA ALA A 190 2.10 9.10 -11.81
C ALA A 190 2.28 10.41 -11.03
N ASP A 191 1.98 10.43 -9.72
CA ASP A 191 2.15 11.65 -8.92
C ASP A 191 3.65 11.96 -8.71
N ARG A 192 4.14 12.99 -9.40
CA ARG A 192 5.55 13.42 -9.36
C ARG A 192 6.01 13.95 -8.00
N GLY A 193 5.08 14.50 -7.21
CA GLY A 193 5.35 14.89 -5.84
C GLY A 193 5.60 13.66 -4.98
N LEU A 194 4.72 12.65 -5.08
CA LEU A 194 4.90 11.36 -4.41
C LEU A 194 6.18 10.64 -4.84
N HIS A 195 6.53 10.63 -6.14
CA HIS A 195 7.81 10.05 -6.60
C HIS A 195 9.01 10.73 -5.95
N SER A 196 8.98 12.05 -5.81
CA SER A 196 10.06 12.80 -5.14
C SER A 196 10.16 12.43 -3.66
N LEU A 197 9.02 12.19 -3.00
CA LEU A 197 8.99 11.71 -1.62
C LEU A 197 9.54 10.28 -1.51
N ILE A 198 9.11 9.34 -2.37
CA ILE A 198 9.62 7.96 -2.40
C ILE A 198 11.13 7.95 -2.62
N LEU A 199 11.63 8.76 -3.56
CA LEU A 199 13.06 8.91 -3.80
C LEU A 199 13.78 9.42 -2.54
N ALA A 200 13.18 10.37 -1.80
CA ALA A 200 13.77 10.82 -0.54
C ALA A 200 13.82 9.72 0.54
N PHE A 201 12.82 8.85 0.64
CA PHE A 201 12.90 7.66 1.51
C PHE A 201 14.02 6.70 1.05
N HIS A 202 14.18 6.53 -0.27
CA HIS A 202 15.22 5.69 -0.86
C HIS A 202 16.62 6.21 -0.53
N GLU A 203 16.88 7.50 -0.73
CA GLU A 203 18.16 8.16 -0.42
C GLU A 203 18.50 8.12 1.08
N LEU A 204 17.49 8.16 1.94
CA LEU A 204 17.65 8.01 3.39
C LEU A 204 17.85 6.55 3.83
N GLY A 205 17.82 5.58 2.90
CA GLY A 205 17.94 4.15 3.20
C GLY A 205 16.77 3.61 4.03
N LYS A 206 15.62 4.31 4.05
CA LYS A 206 14.46 3.94 4.86
C LYS A 206 13.63 2.87 4.16
N PRO A 207 12.90 2.03 4.90
CA PRO A 207 12.03 1.03 4.30
C PRO A 207 10.90 1.66 3.48
N ILE A 208 10.66 1.08 2.30
CA ILE A 208 9.60 1.47 1.36
C ILE A 208 8.83 0.21 1.03
N MET A 209 7.53 0.20 1.33
CA MET A 209 6.63 -0.89 1.00
C MET A 209 5.57 -0.42 0.01
N GLY A 210 5.32 -1.20 -1.04
CA GLY A 210 4.21 -1.00 -1.96
C GLY A 210 3.40 -2.27 -2.15
N GLU A 211 2.09 -2.15 -2.05
CA GLU A 211 1.16 -3.26 -2.20
C GLU A 211 0.29 -3.12 -3.43
N CYS A 212 0.12 -4.22 -4.18
CA CYS A 212 -0.75 -4.28 -5.33
C CYS A 212 -0.44 -3.10 -6.29
N ASN A 213 -1.47 -2.40 -6.75
CA ASN A 213 -1.30 -1.23 -7.62
C ASN A 213 -0.62 -0.02 -6.92
N GLY A 214 -0.56 0.02 -5.58
CA GLY A 214 0.19 1.03 -4.83
C GLY A 214 1.70 0.95 -5.12
N GLY A 215 2.20 -0.24 -5.42
CA GLY A 215 3.58 -0.46 -5.86
C GLY A 215 3.95 0.26 -7.16
N LEU A 216 2.98 0.61 -8.02
CA LEU A 216 3.25 1.28 -9.30
C LEU A 216 3.94 2.65 -9.11
N ALA A 217 3.66 3.36 -8.01
CA ALA A 217 4.35 4.60 -7.68
C ALA A 217 5.85 4.37 -7.41
N ILE A 218 6.22 3.23 -6.81
CA ILE A 218 7.61 2.83 -6.57
C ILE A 218 8.29 2.51 -7.91
N ALA A 219 7.64 1.70 -8.77
CA ALA A 219 8.19 1.33 -10.08
C ALA A 219 8.45 2.56 -10.97
N GLN A 220 7.58 3.57 -10.89
CA GLN A 220 7.71 4.84 -11.63
C GLN A 220 8.68 5.85 -11.00
N THR A 221 9.18 5.61 -9.78
CA THR A 221 10.14 6.51 -9.14
C THR A 221 11.53 6.31 -9.74
N LEU A 222 12.01 7.32 -10.45
CA LEU A 222 13.30 7.30 -11.13
C LEU A 222 14.37 8.04 -10.31
N ASP A 223 15.56 7.46 -10.22
CA ASP A 223 16.76 8.17 -9.81
C ASP A 223 17.18 9.13 -10.95
N PRO A 224 17.23 10.45 -10.70
CA PRO A 224 17.56 11.44 -11.72
C PRO A 224 19.01 11.37 -12.20
N ILE A 225 19.93 10.77 -11.43
CA ILE A 225 21.34 10.60 -11.81
C ILE A 225 21.47 9.51 -12.88
N THR A 226 20.82 8.37 -12.65
CA THR A 226 20.93 7.21 -13.53
C THR A 226 19.83 7.14 -14.60
N GLY A 227 18.73 7.86 -14.41
CA GLY A 227 17.53 7.79 -15.24
C GLY A 227 16.77 6.46 -15.11
N LYS A 228 17.12 5.64 -14.11
CA LYS A 228 16.54 4.31 -13.90
C LYS A 228 15.58 4.33 -12.72
N SER A 229 14.64 3.38 -12.70
CA SER A 229 13.81 3.15 -11.52
C SER A 229 14.68 2.76 -10.32
N ILE A 230 14.25 3.13 -9.12
CA ILE A 230 14.86 2.63 -7.87
C ILE A 230 14.75 1.10 -7.71
N LEU A 231 13.95 0.45 -8.55
CA LEU A 231 13.84 -1.00 -8.66
C LEU A 231 14.91 -1.64 -9.56
N ALA A 232 15.74 -0.86 -10.26
CA ALA A 232 16.70 -1.41 -11.21
C ALA A 232 17.66 -2.44 -10.57
N GLY A 233 17.70 -3.65 -11.14
CA GLY A 233 18.47 -4.80 -10.66
C GLY A 233 17.88 -5.53 -9.44
N ARG A 234 16.71 -5.10 -8.94
CA ARG A 234 16.07 -5.66 -7.74
C ARG A 234 15.18 -6.86 -8.05
N ALA A 235 14.97 -7.71 -7.05
CA ALA A 235 13.83 -8.62 -7.05
C ALA A 235 12.58 -7.88 -6.59
N VAL A 236 11.48 -8.11 -7.29
CA VAL A 236 10.21 -7.39 -7.08
C VAL A 236 9.01 -8.29 -7.36
N THR A 237 7.84 -7.87 -6.88
CA THR A 237 6.53 -8.40 -7.23
C THR A 237 5.52 -7.25 -7.26
N THR A 238 4.38 -7.46 -7.88
CA THR A 238 3.21 -6.56 -7.85
C THR A 238 2.02 -7.31 -8.42
N HIS A 239 0.86 -6.68 -8.48
CA HIS A 239 -0.35 -7.23 -9.11
C HIS A 239 0.00 -7.81 -10.47
N SER A 240 -0.17 -9.12 -10.61
CA SER A 240 0.37 -9.87 -11.75
C SER A 240 -0.69 -10.08 -12.83
N TRP A 241 -0.28 -10.43 -14.05
CA TRP A 241 -1.25 -10.69 -15.13
C TRP A 241 -2.21 -11.86 -14.81
N LEU A 242 -1.83 -12.74 -13.89
CA LEU A 242 -2.68 -13.82 -13.39
C LEU A 242 -3.79 -13.32 -12.46
N ASP A 243 -3.56 -12.20 -11.79
CA ASP A 243 -4.51 -11.56 -10.88
C ASP A 243 -5.34 -10.48 -11.59
N GLU A 244 -4.96 -10.14 -12.82
CA GLU A 244 -5.54 -9.03 -13.58
C GLU A 244 -6.95 -9.33 -14.08
N TYR A 245 -7.80 -8.32 -14.00
CA TYR A 245 -9.18 -8.45 -14.44
C TYR A 245 -9.27 -8.34 -15.97
N GLN A 246 -9.93 -9.32 -16.60
CA GLN A 246 -10.26 -9.27 -18.03
C GLN A 246 -11.52 -8.45 -18.34
N GLY A 247 -12.15 -7.87 -17.31
CA GLY A 247 -13.36 -7.04 -17.40
C GLY A 247 -14.03 -6.89 -16.04
N GLY A 248 -15.01 -5.99 -15.93
CA GLY A 248 -15.78 -5.78 -14.68
C GLY A 248 -14.99 -5.11 -13.55
N TRP A 249 -13.91 -4.41 -13.87
CA TRP A 249 -13.07 -3.69 -12.92
C TRP A 249 -13.03 -2.19 -13.25
N GLY A 250 -12.49 -1.41 -12.32
CA GLY A 250 -12.24 0.01 -12.50
C GLY A 250 -11.85 0.70 -11.21
N TRP A 251 -11.87 2.03 -11.22
CA TRP A 251 -11.68 2.86 -10.02
C TRP A 251 -12.86 3.81 -9.89
N VAL A 252 -13.01 4.41 -8.71
CA VAL A 252 -14.09 5.37 -8.49
C VAL A 252 -13.62 6.78 -8.83
N ARG A 253 -14.57 7.63 -9.23
CA ARG A 253 -14.38 9.08 -9.16
C ARG A 253 -14.03 9.48 -7.72
N GLU A 254 -13.41 10.64 -7.57
CA GLU A 254 -13.41 11.35 -6.28
C GLU A 254 -14.78 11.22 -5.61
N PHE A 255 -14.78 10.59 -4.44
CA PHE A 255 -15.99 10.30 -3.71
C PHE A 255 -16.51 11.60 -3.10
N PRO A 256 -17.73 12.06 -3.47
CA PRO A 256 -18.17 13.41 -3.15
C PRO A 256 -18.64 13.57 -1.70
N ASN A 257 -18.82 12.46 -0.98
CA ASN A 257 -19.38 12.44 0.35
C ASN A 257 -18.30 12.06 1.37
N ASP A 258 -18.36 12.69 2.54
CA ASP A 258 -17.62 12.25 3.70
C ASP A 258 -18.07 10.81 4.08
N PRO A 259 -17.15 9.82 4.19
CA PRO A 259 -17.48 8.46 4.62
C PRO A 259 -18.29 8.41 5.92
N ASP A 260 -18.12 9.39 6.81
CA ASP A 260 -18.83 9.48 8.09
C ASP A 260 -20.35 9.64 7.91
N SER A 261 -20.77 10.25 6.80
CA SER A 261 -22.18 10.46 6.48
C SER A 261 -22.96 9.15 6.24
N PHE A 262 -22.26 8.04 6.06
CA PHE A 262 -22.84 6.71 5.91
C PHE A 262 -23.03 5.99 7.24
N TRP A 263 -22.62 6.57 8.37
CA TRP A 263 -22.94 6.05 9.70
C TRP A 263 -24.24 6.64 10.22
N LYS A 264 -25.22 5.77 10.48
CA LYS A 264 -26.55 6.15 11.00
C LYS A 264 -26.89 5.25 12.17
N ASN A 265 -27.09 5.84 13.35
CA ASN A 265 -27.47 5.13 14.58
C ASN A 265 -26.54 3.94 14.91
N GLY A 266 -25.22 4.11 14.73
CA GLY A 266 -24.22 3.07 14.99
C GLY A 266 -24.20 1.94 13.95
N GLN A 267 -24.81 2.12 12.78
CA GLN A 267 -24.76 1.18 11.67
C GLN A 267 -24.22 1.85 10.42
N PHE A 268 -23.39 1.11 9.69
CA PHE A 268 -22.87 1.55 8.39
C PHE A 268 -23.88 1.26 7.27
N ASP A 269 -24.30 2.30 6.56
CA ASP A 269 -25.18 2.26 5.41
C ASP A 269 -24.40 1.78 4.16
N PHE A 270 -24.03 0.49 4.16
CA PHE A 270 -23.25 -0.10 3.07
C PHE A 270 -23.94 0.03 1.70
N ALA A 271 -25.26 -0.12 1.65
CA ALA A 271 -26.03 0.01 0.42
C ALA A 271 -25.98 1.45 -0.11
N GLY A 272 -26.16 2.45 0.75
CA GLY A 272 -26.00 3.86 0.39
C GLY A 272 -24.57 4.19 -0.03
N TYR A 273 -23.58 3.65 0.69
CA TYR A 273 -22.16 3.85 0.41
C TYR A 273 -21.77 3.32 -0.98
N SER A 274 -22.11 2.05 -1.27
CA SER A 274 -21.85 1.43 -2.57
C SER A 274 -22.61 2.14 -3.71
N ALA A 275 -23.87 2.53 -3.48
CA ALA A 275 -24.67 3.25 -4.48
C ALA A 275 -24.15 4.68 -4.78
N ALA A 276 -23.39 5.28 -3.87
CA ALA A 276 -22.78 6.59 -4.07
C ALA A 276 -21.51 6.53 -4.92
N GLU A 277 -20.92 5.34 -5.13
CA GLU A 277 -19.73 5.19 -5.96
C GLU A 277 -20.04 5.43 -7.44
N THR A 278 -19.25 6.29 -8.08
CA THR A 278 -19.27 6.46 -9.54
C THR A 278 -18.05 5.77 -10.12
N TRP A 279 -18.25 4.62 -10.74
CA TRP A 279 -17.19 3.79 -11.30
C TRP A 279 -16.79 4.23 -12.71
N TYR A 280 -15.48 4.30 -12.95
CA TYR A 280 -14.89 4.45 -14.28
C TYR A 280 -14.25 3.13 -14.69
N SER A 281 -14.76 2.54 -15.77
CA SER A 281 -14.11 1.40 -16.39
C SER A 281 -12.91 1.88 -17.22
N PRO A 282 -11.70 1.40 -16.93
CA PRO A 282 -10.50 1.66 -17.69
C PRO A 282 -10.55 1.02 -19.08
N GLY A 283 -9.99 1.72 -20.05
CA GLY A 283 -9.82 1.24 -21.43
C GLY A 283 -11.13 1.20 -22.22
N ILE A 284 -11.10 1.72 -23.45
CA ILE A 284 -12.28 1.70 -24.35
C ILE A 284 -12.67 0.24 -24.72
N GLY A 285 -11.73 -0.70 -24.62
CA GLY A 285 -11.95 -2.13 -24.93
C GLY A 285 -12.13 -3.05 -23.71
N GLY A 286 -12.16 -2.52 -22.48
CA GLY A 286 -12.32 -3.33 -21.25
C GLY A 286 -11.05 -4.02 -20.73
N ASN A 287 -9.94 -3.93 -21.45
CA ASN A 287 -8.64 -4.45 -21.02
C ASN A 287 -7.99 -3.61 -19.90
N PRO A 288 -7.11 -4.21 -19.08
CA PRO A 288 -6.14 -3.48 -18.24
C PRO A 288 -5.53 -2.28 -18.98
N LEU A 289 -5.72 -1.07 -18.43
CA LEU A 289 -5.03 0.12 -18.95
C LEU A 289 -3.53 0.04 -18.68
N ILE A 290 -3.17 -0.59 -17.57
CA ILE A 290 -1.82 -0.74 -17.07
C ILE A 290 -1.57 -2.22 -16.82
N ASP A 291 -0.51 -2.76 -17.43
CA ASP A 291 0.04 -4.07 -17.11
C ASP A 291 1.11 -3.89 -16.02
N SER A 292 0.70 -4.14 -14.77
CA SER A 292 1.53 -3.93 -13.59
C SER A 292 2.77 -4.81 -13.58
N GLU A 293 2.66 -6.08 -14.01
CA GLU A 293 3.79 -7.01 -14.12
C GLU A 293 4.81 -6.52 -15.16
N ALA A 294 4.36 -6.13 -16.35
CA ALA A 294 5.25 -5.60 -17.37
C ALA A 294 5.93 -4.31 -16.91
N MET A 295 5.21 -3.42 -16.22
CA MET A 295 5.79 -2.20 -15.66
C MET A 295 6.88 -2.50 -14.62
N PHE A 296 6.64 -3.43 -13.70
CA PHE A 296 7.63 -3.83 -12.70
C PHE A 296 8.81 -4.57 -13.30
N SER A 297 8.56 -5.46 -14.25
CA SER A 297 9.60 -6.16 -15.01
C SER A 297 10.51 -5.17 -15.72
N ASN A 298 9.93 -4.16 -16.40
CA ASN A 298 10.69 -3.09 -17.04
C ASN A 298 11.44 -2.19 -16.05
N ALA A 299 10.83 -1.84 -14.92
CA ALA A 299 11.45 -1.03 -13.88
C ALA A 299 12.65 -1.75 -13.24
N SER A 300 12.51 -3.05 -13.00
CA SER A 300 13.58 -3.91 -12.49
C SER A 300 14.70 -4.10 -13.52
N GLY A 301 14.35 -4.19 -14.81
CA GLY A 301 15.30 -4.20 -15.91
C GLY A 301 16.32 -5.35 -15.84
N MET A 302 17.49 -5.13 -16.44
CA MET A 302 18.53 -6.16 -16.52
C MET A 302 19.05 -6.55 -15.13
N GLY A 303 19.04 -7.85 -14.83
CA GLY A 303 19.47 -8.38 -13.53
C GLY A 303 18.38 -8.34 -12.45
N GLY A 304 17.24 -7.71 -12.74
CA GLY A 304 16.05 -7.78 -11.89
C GLY A 304 15.35 -9.14 -11.97
N VAL A 305 14.49 -9.41 -10.99
CA VAL A 305 13.68 -10.63 -10.93
C VAL A 305 12.25 -10.23 -10.62
N PHE A 306 11.30 -10.65 -11.46
CA PHE A 306 9.89 -10.59 -11.12
C PHE A 306 9.45 -11.92 -10.52
N PHE A 307 8.94 -11.90 -9.29
CA PHE A 307 8.47 -13.08 -8.59
C PHE A 307 6.95 -13.02 -8.43
N SER A 308 6.22 -13.91 -9.10
CA SER A 308 4.79 -14.12 -8.89
C SER A 308 4.44 -15.59 -9.13
N PRO A 309 4.64 -16.46 -8.12
CA PRO A 309 4.30 -17.87 -8.27
C PRO A 309 2.77 -18.02 -8.46
N PRO A 310 2.31 -18.75 -9.49
CA PRO A 310 0.88 -18.89 -9.78
C PRO A 310 0.11 -19.55 -8.64
N GLY A 311 -1.06 -18.99 -8.31
CA GLY A 311 -2.02 -19.63 -7.41
C GLY A 311 -1.61 -19.71 -5.93
N THR A 312 -0.61 -18.93 -5.51
CA THR A 312 -0.17 -18.88 -4.10
C THR A 312 -1.05 -17.94 -3.25
N PRO A 313 -1.22 -18.20 -1.94
CA PRO A 313 -1.88 -17.26 -1.03
C PRO A 313 -1.13 -15.93 -0.92
N TYR A 314 0.21 -16.01 -0.99
CA TYR A 314 1.09 -14.86 -0.86
C TYR A 314 2.16 -14.78 -1.93
N SER A 315 2.59 -13.55 -2.19
CA SER A 315 3.81 -13.22 -2.90
C SER A 315 4.30 -11.86 -2.40
N VAL A 316 5.26 -11.88 -1.49
CA VAL A 316 5.98 -10.70 -1.00
C VAL A 316 7.45 -10.85 -1.32
N VAL A 317 8.06 -9.79 -1.84
CA VAL A 317 9.49 -9.74 -2.13
C VAL A 317 10.12 -8.61 -1.34
N ILE A 318 11.19 -8.95 -0.63
CA ILE A 318 12.09 -8.04 0.05
C ILE A 318 13.42 -8.03 -0.71
N ASP A 319 13.92 -6.85 -1.05
CA ASP A 319 15.28 -6.65 -1.58
C ASP A 319 15.90 -5.41 -0.92
N GLY A 320 16.65 -5.65 0.16
CA GLY A 320 17.18 -4.59 1.01
C GLY A 320 16.08 -3.90 1.81
N ASN A 321 15.89 -2.61 1.56
CA ASN A 321 14.86 -1.77 2.19
C ASN A 321 13.57 -1.66 1.35
N LEU A 322 13.49 -2.34 0.21
CA LEU A 322 12.30 -2.36 -0.64
C LEU A 322 11.47 -3.61 -0.35
N ILE A 323 10.19 -3.40 -0.06
CA ILE A 323 9.19 -4.44 0.12
C ILE A 323 8.14 -4.25 -0.98
N THR A 324 7.88 -5.28 -1.76
CA THR A 324 6.83 -5.25 -2.79
C THR A 324 5.89 -6.43 -2.58
N CYS A 325 4.59 -6.18 -2.69
CA CYS A 325 3.53 -7.13 -2.34
C CYS A 325 2.58 -7.27 -3.52
N ARG A 326 2.22 -8.49 -3.90
CA ARG A 326 1.51 -8.76 -5.17
C ARG A 326 0.06 -8.29 -5.16
N THR A 327 -0.74 -8.71 -4.19
CA THR A 327 -2.18 -8.47 -4.22
C THR A 327 -2.76 -8.32 -2.81
N THR A 328 -4.08 -8.22 -2.71
CA THR A 328 -4.83 -7.84 -1.51
C THR A 328 -4.53 -8.59 -0.20
N PRO A 329 -4.09 -9.86 -0.16
CA PRO A 329 -3.73 -10.51 1.09
C PRO A 329 -2.28 -10.23 1.52
N ASP A 330 -1.44 -9.68 0.63
CA ASP A 330 0.02 -9.58 0.81
C ASP A 330 0.47 -8.43 1.71
N GLY A 331 -0.38 -7.45 1.97
CA GLY A 331 -0.10 -6.36 2.91
C GLY A 331 0.23 -6.85 4.31
N TYR A 332 -0.41 -7.95 4.73
CA TYR A 332 -0.13 -8.59 6.02
C TYR A 332 1.33 -9.11 6.12
N PRO A 333 1.77 -10.07 5.29
CA PRO A 333 3.17 -10.51 5.33
C PRO A 333 4.16 -9.39 4.98
N GLY A 334 3.77 -8.43 4.12
CA GLY A 334 4.57 -7.26 3.79
C GLY A 334 4.86 -6.37 4.99
N VAL A 335 3.85 -6.04 5.79
CA VAL A 335 4.04 -5.21 6.99
C VAL A 335 4.81 -5.96 8.07
N ILE A 336 4.67 -7.28 8.16
CA ILE A 336 5.50 -8.10 9.06
C ILE A 336 6.98 -8.04 8.63
N ALA A 337 7.28 -8.14 7.34
CA ALA A 337 8.64 -8.00 6.83
C ALA A 337 9.20 -6.59 7.06
N LEU A 338 8.37 -5.54 6.91
CA LEU A 338 8.73 -4.16 7.24
C LEU A 338 9.20 -4.03 8.69
N LEU A 339 8.47 -4.64 9.64
CA LEU A 339 8.84 -4.66 11.05
C LEU A 339 10.17 -5.39 11.30
N ALA A 340 10.42 -6.49 10.59
CA ALA A 340 11.68 -7.24 10.67
C ALA A 340 12.87 -6.42 10.15
N ILE A 341 12.68 -5.61 9.09
CA ILE A 341 13.71 -4.72 8.54
C ILE A 341 14.01 -3.57 9.50
N MET A 342 12.99 -2.99 10.15
CA MET A 342 13.19 -1.85 11.04
C MET A 342 13.81 -2.26 12.38
N ASP A 343 13.23 -3.27 13.03
CA ASP A 343 13.47 -3.57 14.45
C ASP A 343 13.71 -5.06 14.73
N GLY A 344 14.04 -5.82 13.69
CA GLY A 344 14.55 -7.18 13.83
C GLY A 344 15.88 -7.23 14.58
N LYS A 345 16.18 -8.37 15.21
CA LYS A 345 17.41 -8.63 15.96
C LYS A 345 18.14 -9.86 15.41
N PRO A 346 19.12 -9.71 14.49
CA PRO A 346 19.47 -8.47 13.78
C PRO A 346 18.38 -8.06 12.76
N PRO A 347 18.40 -6.82 12.25
CA PRO A 347 17.48 -6.39 11.20
C PRO A 347 17.51 -7.32 9.99
N LEU A 348 16.34 -7.58 9.40
CA LEU A 348 16.25 -8.33 8.15
C LEU A 348 17.01 -7.56 7.05
N THR A 349 17.91 -8.24 6.36
CA THR A 349 18.71 -7.67 5.26
C THR A 349 18.80 -8.65 4.10
N GLY A 350 19.19 -8.13 2.92
CA GLY A 350 19.35 -8.94 1.72
C GLY A 350 18.04 -9.16 0.99
N ARG A 351 17.95 -10.28 0.28
CA ARG A 351 16.80 -10.63 -0.55
C ARG A 351 16.02 -11.76 0.10
N PHE A 352 14.70 -11.65 0.12
CA PHE A 352 13.82 -12.60 0.79
C PHE A 352 12.47 -12.67 0.09
N PHE A 353 11.87 -13.85 0.05
CA PHE A 353 10.63 -14.13 -0.67
C PHE A 353 9.67 -14.84 0.27
N ILE A 354 8.46 -14.32 0.46
CA ILE A 354 7.39 -14.98 1.22
C ILE A 354 6.34 -15.44 0.22
N ASP A 355 6.02 -16.74 0.23
CA ASP A 355 5.20 -17.36 -0.79
C ASP A 355 4.10 -18.29 -0.22
N LYS A 356 3.77 -19.37 -0.95
CA LYS A 356 2.73 -20.33 -0.61
C LYS A 356 2.86 -21.03 0.73
N ASP A 357 4.08 -21.23 1.22
CA ASP A 357 4.28 -21.88 2.51
C ASP A 357 4.07 -20.92 3.69
N GLN A 358 3.84 -19.63 3.39
CA GLN A 358 3.72 -18.55 4.36
C GLN A 358 4.97 -18.43 5.25
N MET A 359 6.11 -18.83 4.71
CA MET A 359 7.43 -18.68 5.30
C MET A 359 8.26 -17.86 4.32
N GLY A 360 9.18 -17.08 4.83
CA GLY A 360 10.11 -16.39 3.97
C GLY A 360 11.41 -17.17 3.77
N GLN A 361 11.96 -17.09 2.56
CA GLN A 361 13.16 -17.79 2.15
C GLN A 361 14.13 -16.84 1.43
N PRO A 362 15.46 -17.01 1.57
CA PRO A 362 16.45 -16.13 0.95
C PRO A 362 16.55 -16.31 -0.57
N ASN A 363 16.02 -17.40 -1.12
CA ASN A 363 15.90 -17.66 -2.54
C ASN A 363 14.51 -18.24 -2.84
N PRO A 364 13.92 -17.93 -4.00
CA PRO A 364 12.63 -18.46 -4.42
C PRO A 364 12.69 -19.92 -4.87
#